data_AF-A0A2H0KRL0-F1
#
_entry.id   AF-A0A2H0KRL0-F1
#
_cell.length_a   1.000
_cell.length_b   1.000
_cell.length_c   1.000
_cell.angle_alpha   90.00
_cell.angle_beta   90.00
_cell.angle_gamma   90.00
#
_symmetry.space_group_name_H-M   'P 1'
#
loop_
_entity.id
_entity.type
_entity.pdbx_description
1 polymer ?
#
loop_
_entity_poly.entity_id
_entity_poly.type
_entity_poly.pdbx_seq_one_letter_code
_entity_poly.pdbx_strand_id
1 'polypeptide(L)'
;MFKKYLINILFVVLIAGFAYFFAGVNLALASGTDNVSGWAWSSTIGWISFNGADYGVHICAGDSDSHTGCGAGSDGKMVGYAWSSNIGWIKFDPVGPYPSSPSQAAQVDASGNITGWARACAGAANADCSGGTNSKAGGWDGWIKFFNITLNFISSPAEFHGYAWGSDVVGWVSFNCAEGGNCNNSNYKVTTTYNLKPSAINLDIRQTADYCVAGPSITTSWTFVGDNQSAYQVQIFEGNFATLVKDSGKVSLTSNSFSTIENIKYNKTYSWQVQVWDSSGRSSGWIKDTKTVTTPAHLYPSIKAVGFSWIPVEPARDEDVSFSNNSKCYGAGNVETDCSWSWTISNASYVAPSSPTVKEPVVKFNSVGDKPVIVRATDPDGNWCEASKSLKIS
;
A
#
# COMPACT_ATOMS: atom_id res chain seq x y z
N MET A 1 -27.22 23.26 75.22
CA MET A 1 -26.53 22.13 74.55
C MET A 1 -27.00 21.90 73.10
N PHE A 2 -28.27 22.13 72.75
CA PHE A 2 -28.82 21.89 71.40
C PHE A 2 -28.27 22.77 70.24
N LYS A 3 -27.83 24.01 70.48
CA LYS A 3 -27.34 24.92 69.41
C LYS A 3 -26.02 24.50 68.75
N LYS A 4 -25.12 23.82 69.47
CA LYS A 4 -23.82 23.37 68.93
C LYS A 4 -23.96 22.18 67.98
N TYR A 5 -24.94 21.30 68.21
CA TYR A 5 -25.20 20.15 67.33
C TYR A 5 -25.87 20.56 66.03
N LEU A 6 -26.75 21.58 66.05
CA LEU A 6 -27.44 22.07 64.85
C LEU A 6 -26.46 22.70 63.83
N ILE A 7 -25.46 23.44 64.30
CA ILE A 7 -24.42 24.05 63.44
C ILE A 7 -23.52 22.99 62.82
N ASN A 8 -23.13 21.97 63.59
CA ASN A 8 -22.32 20.86 63.07
C ASN A 8 -23.08 20.01 62.04
N ILE A 9 -24.38 19.81 62.21
CA ILE A 9 -25.21 19.10 61.23
C ILE A 9 -25.36 19.93 59.94
N LEU A 10 -25.58 21.25 60.04
CA LEU A 10 -25.63 22.11 58.85
C LEU A 10 -24.31 22.12 58.08
N PHE A 11 -23.17 22.10 58.78
CA PHE A 11 -21.84 22.10 58.17
C PHE A 11 -21.53 20.78 57.46
N VAL A 12 -21.94 19.63 58.03
CA VAL A 12 -21.79 18.32 57.40
C VAL A 12 -22.69 18.17 56.17
N VAL A 13 -23.92 18.70 56.20
CA VAL A 13 -24.81 18.70 55.03
C VAL A 13 -24.30 19.62 53.92
N LEU A 14 -23.68 20.76 54.26
CA LEU A 14 -23.05 21.65 53.28
C LEU A 14 -21.80 21.03 52.64
N ILE A 15 -20.97 20.31 53.41
CA ILE A 15 -19.80 19.60 52.90
C ILE A 15 -20.22 18.38 52.06
N ALA A 16 -21.24 17.62 52.48
CA ALA A 16 -21.78 16.50 51.71
C ALA A 16 -22.45 16.96 50.42
N GLY A 17 -23.18 18.09 50.44
CA GLY A 17 -23.74 18.73 49.26
C GLY A 17 -22.68 19.30 48.31
N PHE A 18 -21.60 19.87 48.85
CA PHE A 18 -20.45 20.35 48.08
C PHE A 18 -19.67 19.19 47.46
N ALA A 19 -19.52 18.07 48.17
CA ALA A 19 -18.93 16.83 47.64
C ALA A 19 -19.81 16.18 46.57
N TYR A 20 -21.15 16.24 46.70
CA TYR A 20 -22.08 15.73 45.69
C TYR A 20 -22.12 16.61 44.44
N PHE A 21 -21.88 17.92 44.57
CA PHE A 21 -21.76 18.85 43.44
C PHE A 21 -20.48 18.60 42.61
N PHE A 22 -19.41 18.06 43.22
CA PHE A 22 -18.18 17.67 42.54
C PHE A 22 -18.10 16.18 42.15
N ALA A 23 -19.00 15.32 42.64
CA ALA A 23 -19.06 13.91 42.25
C ALA A 23 -19.74 13.67 40.88
N GLY A 24 -20.24 14.73 40.24
CA GLY A 24 -20.92 14.67 38.93
C GLY A 24 -20.16 15.33 37.77
N VAL A 25 -18.94 15.85 38.00
CA VAL A 25 -18.06 16.21 36.90
C VAL A 25 -17.26 14.97 36.52
N ASN A 26 -17.71 14.28 35.47
CA ASN A 26 -16.77 13.49 34.68
C ASN A 26 -15.68 14.47 34.27
N LEU A 27 -14.50 14.37 34.91
CA LEU A 27 -13.26 14.75 34.26
C LEU A 27 -13.18 13.81 33.06
N ALA A 28 -13.73 14.21 31.92
CA ALA A 28 -13.43 13.44 30.74
C ALA A 28 -11.96 13.72 30.41
N LEU A 29 -11.27 12.60 30.23
CA LEU A 29 -9.94 12.60 29.69
C LEU A 29 -10.12 12.96 28.22
N ALA A 30 -9.21 13.78 27.68
CA ALA A 30 -9.11 13.97 26.24
C ALA A 30 -9.15 12.58 25.65
N SER A 31 -10.16 12.27 24.84
CA SER A 31 -10.23 10.98 24.18
C SER A 31 -8.96 10.89 23.37
N GLY A 32 -7.96 10.13 23.85
CA GLY A 32 -6.64 10.00 23.23
C GLY A 32 -6.68 9.30 21.87
N THR A 33 -7.85 9.24 21.24
CA THR A 33 -8.14 8.64 19.95
C THR A 33 -8.53 9.70 18.91
N ASP A 34 -8.93 10.92 19.29
CA ASP A 34 -9.22 11.98 18.31
C ASP A 34 -7.94 12.45 17.63
N ASN A 35 -8.00 12.61 16.31
CA ASN A 35 -6.82 12.90 15.49
C ASN A 35 -6.88 14.26 14.80
N VAL A 36 -7.88 15.10 15.08
CA VAL A 36 -7.95 16.50 14.62
C VAL A 36 -7.84 17.42 15.82
N SER A 37 -7.05 18.48 15.69
CA SER A 37 -6.78 19.42 16.78
C SER A 37 -6.59 20.85 16.27
N GLY A 38 -6.63 21.81 17.18
CA GLY A 38 -6.40 23.21 16.89
C GLY A 38 -7.68 24.02 16.67
N TRP A 39 -7.53 25.18 16.04
CA TRP A 39 -8.57 26.20 16.01
C TRP A 39 -8.81 26.73 14.60
N ALA A 40 -10.09 26.83 14.24
CA ALA A 40 -10.55 27.58 13.08
C ALA A 40 -11.16 28.92 13.50
N TRP A 41 -11.25 29.85 12.56
CA TRP A 41 -11.74 31.21 12.79
C TRP A 41 -12.85 31.59 11.82
N SER A 42 -13.91 32.21 12.35
CA SER A 42 -14.90 32.95 11.57
C SER A 42 -14.98 34.39 12.06
N SER A 43 -15.12 35.33 11.14
CA SER A 43 -15.35 36.74 11.48
C SER A 43 -16.70 37.00 12.16
N THR A 44 -17.69 36.11 11.98
CA THR A 44 -19.05 36.29 12.48
C THR A 44 -19.25 35.62 13.83
N ILE A 45 -18.63 34.45 14.06
CA ILE A 45 -18.81 33.65 15.28
C ILE A 45 -17.52 33.41 16.06
N GLY A 46 -16.39 33.97 15.63
CA GLY A 46 -15.11 33.83 16.31
C GLY A 46 -14.52 32.42 16.23
N TRP A 47 -13.91 32.00 17.34
CA TRP A 47 -13.12 30.76 17.43
C TRP A 47 -14.00 29.50 17.44
N ILE A 48 -13.51 28.47 16.75
CA ILE A 48 -14.02 27.10 16.78
C ILE A 48 -12.87 26.17 17.18
N SER A 49 -13.01 25.45 18.28
CA SER A 49 -12.06 24.45 18.77
C SER A 49 -12.39 23.08 18.18
N PHE A 50 -11.41 22.40 17.60
CA PHE A 50 -11.57 21.06 17.04
C PHE A 50 -11.29 19.94 18.05
N ASN A 51 -10.73 20.28 19.21
CA ASN A 51 -10.50 19.36 20.29
C ASN A 51 -10.60 20.04 21.66
N GLY A 52 -10.86 19.25 22.69
CA GLY A 52 -10.85 19.66 24.09
C GLY A 52 -10.58 18.48 25.01
N ALA A 53 -10.83 18.68 26.31
CA ALA A 53 -10.68 17.60 27.29
C ALA A 53 -11.69 16.48 27.07
N ASP A 54 -12.88 16.73 26.52
CA ASP A 54 -13.96 15.73 26.54
C ASP A 54 -14.57 15.49 25.15
N TYR A 55 -13.98 16.11 24.12
CA TYR A 55 -14.50 16.12 22.77
C TYR A 55 -13.36 16.30 21.76
N GLY A 56 -13.63 15.86 20.54
CA GLY A 56 -12.78 16.14 19.41
C GLY A 56 -13.45 15.76 18.13
N VAL A 57 -12.81 16.20 17.05
CA VAL A 57 -13.10 15.73 15.70
C VAL A 57 -12.08 14.65 15.36
N HIS A 58 -12.54 13.62 14.68
CA HIS A 58 -11.72 12.50 14.26
C HIS A 58 -11.97 12.19 12.78
N ILE A 59 -10.91 11.97 12.01
CA ILE A 59 -10.96 11.48 10.64
C ILE A 59 -10.65 9.97 10.69
N CYS A 60 -11.62 9.14 10.34
CA CYS A 60 -11.48 7.69 10.38
C CYS A 60 -10.38 7.18 9.44
N ALA A 61 -9.46 6.37 9.94
CA ALA A 61 -8.36 5.74 9.20
C ALA A 61 -8.73 4.36 8.59
N GLY A 62 -10.01 4.14 8.32
CA GLY A 62 -10.52 2.91 7.69
C GLY A 62 -10.84 1.78 8.69
N ASP A 63 -10.81 0.53 8.19
CA ASP A 63 -11.44 -0.62 8.86
C ASP A 63 -10.81 -1.02 10.20
N SER A 64 -9.56 -0.65 10.45
CA SER A 64 -8.85 -0.93 11.72
C SER A 64 -8.96 0.19 12.74
N ASP A 65 -9.69 1.27 12.41
CA ASP A 65 -9.86 2.38 13.32
C ASP A 65 -10.91 2.05 14.39
N SER A 66 -10.48 2.05 15.65
CA SER A 66 -11.35 1.74 16.79
C SER A 66 -12.15 2.93 17.30
N HIS A 67 -12.00 4.12 16.70
CA HIS A 67 -12.74 5.30 17.13
C HIS A 67 -14.25 5.15 16.91
N THR A 68 -15.06 5.69 17.83
CA THR A 68 -16.51 5.56 17.76
C THR A 68 -17.07 6.32 16.55
N GLY A 69 -17.81 5.64 15.68
CA GLY A 69 -18.30 6.20 14.42
C GLY A 69 -17.41 5.89 13.22
N CYS A 70 -16.25 5.27 13.46
CA CYS A 70 -15.41 4.62 12.47
C CYS A 70 -15.73 3.12 12.39
N GLY A 71 -15.48 2.53 11.23
CA GLY A 71 -15.78 1.13 10.90
C GLY A 71 -15.52 0.80 9.43
N ALA A 72 -16.02 -0.34 8.99
CA ALA A 72 -15.80 -0.82 7.63
C ALA A 72 -16.25 0.22 6.57
N GLY A 73 -15.33 0.62 5.68
CA GLY A 73 -15.62 1.61 4.64
C GLY A 73 -15.81 3.05 5.12
N SER A 74 -15.42 3.36 6.37
CA SER A 74 -15.50 4.72 6.92
C SER A 74 -14.31 5.61 6.59
N ASP A 75 -13.38 5.15 5.76
CA ASP A 75 -12.12 5.86 5.53
C ASP A 75 -12.33 7.31 5.07
N GLY A 76 -11.62 8.24 5.71
CA GLY A 76 -11.72 9.68 5.49
C GLY A 76 -12.98 10.33 6.10
N LYS A 77 -13.96 9.58 6.61
CA LYS A 77 -15.15 10.16 7.25
C LYS A 77 -14.74 10.96 8.48
N MET A 78 -15.28 12.18 8.60
CA MET A 78 -15.12 12.98 9.80
C MET A 78 -16.26 12.69 10.79
N VAL A 79 -15.91 12.44 12.05
CA VAL A 79 -16.85 12.16 13.14
C VAL A 79 -16.52 13.01 14.36
N GLY A 80 -17.44 13.01 15.33
CA GLY A 80 -17.26 13.75 16.57
C GLY A 80 -17.75 15.20 16.49
N TYR A 81 -17.24 16.03 17.39
CA TYR A 81 -17.76 17.37 17.63
C TYR A 81 -16.65 18.41 17.77
N ALA A 82 -16.86 19.58 17.19
CA ALA A 82 -16.13 20.80 17.50
C ALA A 82 -16.99 21.73 18.37
N TRP A 83 -16.36 22.73 19.00
CA TRP A 83 -17.03 23.66 19.90
C TRP A 83 -16.75 25.11 19.56
N SER A 84 -17.77 25.95 19.59
CA SER A 84 -17.64 27.41 19.60
C SER A 84 -18.44 27.99 20.75
N SER A 85 -17.89 29.00 21.43
CA SER A 85 -18.61 29.70 22.51
C SER A 85 -19.85 30.46 22.02
N ASN A 86 -19.94 30.76 20.73
CA ASN A 86 -21.00 31.60 20.17
C ASN A 86 -22.14 30.82 19.53
N ILE A 87 -21.88 29.59 19.06
CA ILE A 87 -22.91 28.73 18.43
C ILE A 87 -23.01 27.33 19.04
N GLY A 88 -22.18 27.01 20.03
CA GLY A 88 -22.16 25.72 20.71
C GLY A 88 -21.51 24.60 19.89
N TRP A 89 -22.06 23.39 20.03
CA TRP A 89 -21.56 22.18 19.42
C TRP A 89 -21.75 22.16 17.90
N ILE A 90 -20.76 21.62 17.19
CA ILE A 90 -20.78 21.40 15.75
C ILE A 90 -20.47 19.93 15.49
N LYS A 91 -21.43 19.16 14.97
CA LYS A 91 -21.28 17.74 14.65
C LYS A 91 -20.69 17.54 13.25
N PHE A 92 -19.71 16.65 13.12
CA PHE A 92 -19.03 16.36 11.84
C PHE A 92 -19.60 15.18 11.06
N ASP A 93 -20.41 14.34 11.72
CA ASP A 93 -21.18 13.24 11.13
C ASP A 93 -22.71 13.43 11.23
N PRO A 94 -23.28 14.61 10.87
CA PRO A 94 -24.72 14.82 10.94
C PRO A 94 -25.46 13.91 9.94
N VAL A 95 -26.64 13.44 10.34
CA VAL A 95 -27.54 12.70 9.44
C VAL A 95 -28.31 13.72 8.58
N GLY A 96 -28.48 13.39 7.29
CA GLY A 96 -29.25 14.20 6.35
C GLY A 96 -30.76 14.27 6.65
N PRO A 97 -31.54 14.91 5.76
CA PRO A 97 -31.17 15.33 4.41
C PRO A 97 -30.22 16.54 4.41
N TYR A 98 -29.24 16.53 3.49
CA TYR A 98 -28.28 17.62 3.32
C TYR A 98 -28.85 18.72 2.40
N PRO A 99 -28.50 20.00 2.61
CA PRO A 99 -29.09 21.11 1.85
C PRO A 99 -28.83 21.08 0.34
N SER A 100 -27.65 20.60 -0.07
CA SER A 100 -27.27 20.44 -1.47
C SER A 100 -26.09 19.48 -1.60
N SER A 101 -25.69 19.15 -2.83
CA SER A 101 -24.50 18.34 -3.09
C SER A 101 -23.25 18.93 -2.42
N PRO A 102 -22.36 18.09 -1.88
CA PRO A 102 -22.45 16.63 -1.85
C PRO A 102 -23.42 16.15 -0.74
N SER A 103 -24.15 15.06 -0.99
CA SER A 103 -25.16 14.51 -0.07
C SER A 103 -24.55 13.62 1.01
N GLN A 104 -23.55 14.14 1.72
CA GLN A 104 -22.81 13.42 2.75
C GLN A 104 -22.28 14.36 3.84
N ALA A 105 -22.01 13.80 5.02
CA ALA A 105 -21.26 14.45 6.07
C ALA A 105 -19.81 14.75 5.62
N ALA A 106 -19.10 15.60 6.36
CA ALA A 106 -17.73 15.96 6.01
C ALA A 106 -16.83 14.71 5.88
N GLN A 107 -16.11 14.61 4.77
CA GLN A 107 -15.24 13.48 4.44
C GLN A 107 -14.02 13.94 3.65
N VAL A 108 -12.88 13.35 3.96
CA VAL A 108 -11.62 13.46 3.22
C VAL A 108 -11.61 12.44 2.08
N ASP A 109 -11.33 12.88 0.86
CA ASP A 109 -11.14 12.00 -0.29
C ASP A 109 -9.70 11.46 -0.40
N ALA A 110 -9.46 10.58 -1.38
CA ALA A 110 -8.15 9.98 -1.61
C ALA A 110 -7.05 10.97 -2.03
N SER A 111 -7.40 12.22 -2.35
CA SER A 111 -6.47 13.30 -2.70
C SER A 111 -6.26 14.29 -1.54
N GLY A 112 -6.92 14.07 -0.40
CA GLY A 112 -6.84 14.97 0.76
C GLY A 112 -7.80 16.15 0.70
N ASN A 113 -8.77 16.18 -0.23
CA ASN A 113 -9.80 17.22 -0.24
C ASN A 113 -10.92 16.85 0.73
N ILE A 114 -11.43 17.84 1.45
CA ILE A 114 -12.53 17.69 2.40
C ILE A 114 -13.79 18.30 1.81
N THR A 115 -14.82 17.48 1.66
CA THR A 115 -16.13 17.89 1.16
C THR A 115 -17.24 17.32 2.02
N GLY A 116 -18.42 17.94 2.00
CA GLY A 116 -19.56 17.48 2.81
C GLY A 116 -20.12 18.56 3.72
N TRP A 117 -20.79 18.11 4.76
CA TRP A 117 -21.49 18.97 5.69
C TRP A 117 -21.17 18.63 7.14
N ALA A 118 -20.88 19.65 7.93
CA ALA A 118 -21.03 19.61 9.37
C ALA A 118 -22.30 20.36 9.76
N ARG A 119 -22.76 20.20 11.00
CA ARG A 119 -23.96 20.89 11.47
C ARG A 119 -23.80 21.42 12.89
N ALA A 120 -24.03 22.72 13.04
CA ALA A 120 -24.17 23.37 14.34
C ALA A 120 -25.50 22.98 15.00
N CYS A 121 -25.43 22.47 16.21
CA CYS A 121 -26.57 21.92 16.93
C CYS A 121 -27.57 23.01 17.33
N ALA A 122 -27.10 24.26 17.48
CA ALA A 122 -27.98 25.41 17.74
C ALA A 122 -28.99 25.68 16.60
N GLY A 123 -28.64 25.36 15.34
CA GLY A 123 -29.54 25.48 14.19
C GLY A 123 -30.44 24.26 13.96
N ALA A 124 -30.20 23.17 14.68
CA ALA A 124 -30.95 21.92 14.55
C ALA A 124 -32.10 21.83 15.57
N ALA A 125 -33.20 21.18 15.17
CA ALA A 125 -34.37 21.01 16.03
C ALA A 125 -34.04 20.21 17.31
N ASN A 126 -33.13 19.24 17.22
CA ASN A 126 -32.75 18.36 18.33
C ASN A 126 -31.33 18.65 18.81
N ALA A 127 -31.07 18.40 20.10
CA ALA A 127 -29.79 18.66 20.76
C ALA A 127 -28.63 17.80 20.22
N ASP A 128 -28.92 16.64 19.62
CA ASP A 128 -27.97 15.76 18.93
C ASP A 128 -27.66 16.21 17.50
N CYS A 129 -28.09 17.43 17.15
CA CYS A 129 -27.86 18.09 15.86
C CYS A 129 -28.64 17.41 14.71
N SER A 130 -29.70 16.68 15.03
CA SER A 130 -30.61 16.03 14.07
C SER A 130 -31.92 16.81 13.87
N GLY A 131 -32.76 16.30 12.97
CA GLY A 131 -34.09 16.86 12.68
C GLY A 131 -34.05 18.10 11.80
N GLY A 132 -35.19 18.78 11.70
CA GLY A 132 -35.34 20.00 10.88
C GLY A 132 -34.64 21.23 11.47
N THR A 133 -35.04 22.42 11.02
CA THR A 133 -34.56 23.70 11.53
C THR A 133 -35.09 23.97 12.94
N ASN A 134 -34.23 24.48 13.82
CA ASN A 134 -34.65 24.96 15.13
C ASN A 134 -35.56 26.18 14.97
N SER A 135 -36.80 26.11 15.45
CA SER A 135 -37.75 27.23 15.39
C SER A 135 -37.28 28.48 16.16
N LYS A 136 -36.32 28.31 17.08
CA LYS A 136 -35.71 29.39 17.86
C LYS A 136 -34.44 29.98 17.21
N ALA A 137 -33.92 29.39 16.13
CA ALA A 137 -32.69 29.82 15.48
C ALA A 137 -32.89 30.91 14.41
N GLY A 138 -34.05 31.59 14.40
CA GLY A 138 -34.30 32.69 13.46
C GLY A 138 -34.28 32.26 11.99
N GLY A 139 -34.58 30.99 11.70
CA GLY A 139 -34.55 30.43 10.35
C GLY A 139 -33.23 29.78 9.94
N TRP A 140 -32.17 29.90 10.74
CA TRP A 140 -30.90 29.22 10.48
C TRP A 140 -30.97 27.73 10.79
N ASP A 141 -30.56 26.89 9.84
CA ASP A 141 -30.68 25.43 9.85
C ASP A 141 -29.45 24.69 10.40
N GLY A 142 -28.38 25.43 10.70
CA GLY A 142 -27.16 24.92 11.32
C GLY A 142 -26.11 24.38 10.34
N TRP A 143 -26.41 24.29 9.04
CA TRP A 143 -25.53 23.60 8.10
C TRP A 143 -24.27 24.40 7.75
N ILE A 144 -23.12 23.70 7.74
CA ILE A 144 -21.81 24.26 7.40
C ILE A 144 -21.21 23.40 6.28
N LYS A 145 -21.02 24.00 5.11
CA LYS A 145 -20.56 23.33 3.90
C LYS A 145 -19.03 23.33 3.79
N PHE A 146 -18.47 22.15 3.58
CA PHE A 146 -17.08 21.91 3.21
C PHE A 146 -17.04 21.69 1.69
N PHE A 147 -16.33 22.54 0.96
CA PHE A 147 -16.32 22.49 -0.51
C PHE A 147 -14.93 22.63 -1.13
N ASN A 148 -14.02 23.39 -0.51
CA ASN A 148 -12.65 23.64 -0.99
C ASN A 148 -11.66 23.63 0.18
N ILE A 149 -11.71 22.59 1.00
CA ILE A 149 -10.74 22.40 2.07
C ILE A 149 -9.78 21.29 1.68
N THR A 150 -8.49 21.46 1.93
CA THR A 150 -7.47 20.47 1.62
C THR A 150 -6.59 20.19 2.84
N LEU A 151 -6.07 18.97 2.91
CA LEU A 151 -5.02 18.59 3.85
C LEU A 151 -3.66 18.74 3.18
N ASN A 152 -2.79 19.53 3.82
CA ASN A 152 -1.40 19.67 3.42
C ASN A 152 -0.54 18.67 4.21
N PHE A 153 -0.18 17.57 3.57
CA PHE A 153 0.66 16.52 4.15
C PHE A 153 2.17 16.83 4.16
N ILE A 154 2.59 18.00 3.63
CA ILE A 154 3.99 18.44 3.72
C ILE A 154 4.32 18.83 5.16
N SER A 155 3.34 19.34 5.92
CA SER A 155 3.50 19.60 7.35
C SER A 155 3.27 18.33 8.17
N SER A 156 3.94 18.23 9.32
CA SER A 156 3.71 17.16 10.29
C SER A 156 3.43 17.79 11.66
N PRO A 157 2.19 17.70 12.19
CA PRO A 157 1.00 17.07 11.59
C PRO A 157 0.47 17.81 10.35
N ALA A 158 -0.39 17.14 9.56
CA ALA A 158 -0.97 17.70 8.34
C ALA A 158 -1.88 18.90 8.67
N GLU A 159 -1.75 20.00 7.92
CA GLU A 159 -2.52 21.23 8.15
C GLU A 159 -3.75 21.31 7.23
N PHE A 160 -4.88 21.75 7.76
CA PHE A 160 -6.08 22.04 6.97
C PHE A 160 -5.93 23.40 6.32
N HIS A 161 -6.31 23.53 5.06
CA HIS A 161 -6.31 24.79 4.32
C HIS A 161 -7.64 25.04 3.65
N GLY A 162 -8.02 26.30 3.50
CA GLY A 162 -9.23 26.73 2.81
C GLY A 162 -10.37 27.13 3.74
N TYR A 163 -11.58 27.17 3.18
CA TYR A 163 -12.75 27.73 3.85
C TYR A 163 -13.98 26.83 3.79
N ALA A 164 -14.73 26.79 4.90
CA ALA A 164 -16.12 26.32 4.92
C ALA A 164 -17.08 27.52 4.97
N TRP A 165 -18.33 27.30 4.59
CA TRP A 165 -19.38 28.33 4.61
C TRP A 165 -20.61 27.85 5.38
N GLY A 166 -21.08 28.62 6.36
CA GLY A 166 -22.25 28.27 7.17
C GLY A 166 -23.33 29.34 7.21
N SER A 167 -23.73 29.85 6.03
CA SER A 167 -24.70 30.96 5.86
C SER A 167 -24.22 32.29 6.46
N ASP A 168 -25.08 33.30 6.48
CA ASP A 168 -24.78 34.59 7.08
C ASP A 168 -24.57 34.52 8.60
N VAL A 169 -25.08 33.47 9.28
CA VAL A 169 -24.90 33.30 10.73
C VAL A 169 -23.46 32.89 11.08
N VAL A 170 -22.92 31.85 10.43
CA VAL A 170 -21.53 31.41 10.69
C VAL A 170 -20.54 32.17 9.82
N GLY A 171 -20.94 32.57 8.63
CA GLY A 171 -20.06 33.15 7.63
C GLY A 171 -19.01 32.16 7.10
N TRP A 172 -17.89 32.72 6.65
CA TRP A 172 -16.72 31.96 6.24
C TRP A 172 -15.94 31.48 7.46
N VAL A 173 -15.60 30.19 7.48
CA VAL A 173 -14.74 29.57 8.48
C VAL A 173 -13.39 29.27 7.83
N SER A 174 -12.34 29.95 8.27
CA SER A 174 -10.95 29.73 7.88
C SER A 174 -10.29 28.69 8.79
N PHE A 175 -9.61 27.71 8.18
CA PHE A 175 -8.95 26.63 8.93
C PHE A 175 -7.49 26.91 9.23
N ASN A 176 -6.86 27.88 8.57
CA ASN A 176 -5.48 28.26 8.79
C ASN A 176 -5.29 29.79 8.66
N CYS A 177 -4.42 30.34 9.49
CA CYS A 177 -4.07 31.76 9.45
C CYS A 177 -3.50 32.20 8.10
N ALA A 178 -2.98 31.25 7.31
CA ALA A 178 -2.37 31.48 6.02
C ALA A 178 -3.37 32.07 5.01
N GLU A 179 -4.63 31.62 5.01
CA GLU A 179 -5.60 32.09 4.03
C GLU A 179 -6.06 33.54 4.28
N GLY A 180 -5.93 34.03 5.51
CA GLY A 180 -6.30 35.39 5.91
C GLY A 180 -5.10 36.34 6.06
N GLY A 181 -3.87 35.87 5.82
CA GLY A 181 -2.64 36.66 6.00
C GLY A 181 -2.38 37.11 7.45
N ASN A 182 -3.02 36.47 8.43
CA ASN A 182 -3.04 36.92 9.83
C ASN A 182 -2.10 36.11 10.74
N CYS A 183 -1.24 35.25 10.17
CA CYS A 183 -0.34 34.39 10.95
C CYS A 183 0.61 35.15 11.88
N ASN A 184 0.92 36.41 11.57
CA ASN A 184 1.77 37.25 12.42
C ASN A 184 1.08 37.67 13.74
N ASN A 185 -0.25 37.74 13.75
CA ASN A 185 -1.01 38.16 14.93
C ASN A 185 -1.65 36.95 15.63
N SER A 186 -2.07 35.94 14.88
CA SER A 186 -2.58 34.68 15.41
C SER A 186 -2.24 33.54 14.45
N ASN A 187 -1.33 32.67 14.88
CA ASN A 187 -0.93 31.47 14.14
C ASN A 187 -1.91 30.31 14.36
N TYR A 188 -3.21 30.57 14.19
CA TYR A 188 -4.22 29.53 14.32
C TYR A 188 -4.15 28.58 13.12
N LYS A 189 -4.42 27.31 13.40
CA LYS A 189 -4.49 26.25 12.40
C LYS A 189 -5.26 25.07 12.98
N VAL A 190 -5.96 24.37 12.10
CA VAL A 190 -6.47 23.03 12.36
C VAL A 190 -5.49 22.03 11.76
N THR A 191 -5.14 21.00 12.53
CA THR A 191 -4.15 19.99 12.16
C THR A 191 -4.68 18.59 12.41
N THR A 192 -4.17 17.60 11.67
CA THR A 192 -4.48 16.19 11.88
C THR A 192 -3.28 15.26 11.77
N THR A 193 -3.30 14.17 12.54
CA THR A 193 -2.38 13.04 12.36
C THR A 193 -2.92 11.99 11.40
N TYR A 194 -4.11 12.19 10.83
CA TYR A 194 -4.61 11.39 9.71
C TYR A 194 -3.68 11.53 8.52
N ASN A 195 -3.35 10.41 7.89
CA ASN A 195 -2.61 10.35 6.64
C ASN A 195 -3.45 9.63 5.58
N LEU A 196 -3.21 9.88 4.30
CA LEU A 196 -3.97 9.19 3.25
C LEU A 196 -3.63 7.70 3.23
N LYS A 197 -4.64 6.88 2.91
CA LYS A 197 -4.44 5.45 2.73
C LYS A 197 -3.46 5.20 1.57
N PRO A 198 -2.36 4.46 1.79
CA PRO A 198 -1.41 4.18 0.72
C PRO A 198 -2.01 3.22 -0.30
N SER A 199 -1.40 3.17 -1.48
CA SER A 199 -1.80 2.28 -2.58
C SER A 199 -0.60 1.79 -3.39
N ALA A 200 -0.84 0.84 -4.27
CA ALA A 200 0.13 0.31 -5.23
C ALA A 200 -0.53 0.25 -6.61
N ILE A 201 0.09 0.89 -7.60
CA ILE A 201 -0.37 0.95 -8.99
C ILE A 201 0.69 0.37 -9.93
N ASN A 202 0.41 0.34 -11.23
CA ASN A 202 1.31 -0.21 -12.24
C ASN A 202 1.84 -1.60 -11.87
N LEU A 203 0.92 -2.44 -11.38
CA LEU A 203 1.23 -3.81 -10.99
C LEU A 203 1.73 -4.59 -12.22
N ASP A 204 2.77 -5.39 -11.98
CA ASP A 204 3.35 -6.24 -12.99
C ASP A 204 3.88 -7.54 -12.41
N ILE A 205 3.72 -8.61 -13.19
CA ILE A 205 4.24 -9.94 -12.90
C ILE A 205 4.99 -10.46 -14.11
N ARG A 206 6.21 -10.94 -13.90
CA ARG A 206 7.12 -11.45 -14.92
C ARG A 206 7.76 -12.75 -14.47
N GLN A 207 8.30 -13.48 -15.44
CA GLN A 207 9.10 -14.68 -15.19
C GLN A 207 10.57 -14.46 -15.50
N THR A 208 11.40 -15.45 -15.11
CA THR A 208 12.80 -15.53 -15.52
C THR A 208 12.93 -15.39 -17.03
N ALA A 209 13.93 -14.64 -17.48
CA ALA A 209 14.30 -14.63 -18.90
C ALA A 209 15.14 -15.85 -19.31
N ASP A 210 15.84 -16.49 -18.36
CA ASP A 210 16.78 -17.58 -18.62
C ASP A 210 16.40 -18.87 -17.87
N TYR A 211 15.65 -19.74 -18.55
CA TYR A 211 15.23 -21.05 -18.03
C TYR A 211 16.34 -22.11 -18.09
N CYS A 212 17.45 -21.83 -18.77
CA CYS A 212 18.56 -22.79 -18.95
C CYS A 212 19.40 -22.99 -17.69
N VAL A 213 19.22 -22.15 -16.67
CA VAL A 213 20.03 -22.16 -15.44
C VAL A 213 19.18 -22.26 -14.18
N ALA A 214 18.16 -21.42 -14.04
CA ALA A 214 17.47 -21.22 -12.76
C ALA A 214 16.04 -21.79 -12.69
N GLY A 215 15.55 -22.39 -13.79
CA GLY A 215 14.14 -22.80 -13.89
C GLY A 215 13.17 -21.62 -13.81
N PRO A 216 11.88 -21.88 -13.54
CA PRO A 216 10.87 -20.82 -13.52
C PRO A 216 10.96 -20.05 -12.20
N SER A 217 11.07 -18.73 -12.31
CA SER A 217 10.96 -17.79 -11.21
C SER A 217 9.83 -16.81 -11.51
N ILE A 218 9.33 -16.17 -10.47
CA ILE A 218 8.37 -15.07 -10.59
C ILE A 218 8.99 -13.83 -9.98
N THR A 219 8.90 -12.72 -10.70
CA THR A 219 9.21 -11.39 -10.20
C THR A 219 7.96 -10.53 -10.32
N THR A 220 7.61 -9.88 -9.23
CA THR A 220 6.49 -8.95 -9.15
C THR A 220 7.03 -7.55 -8.89
N SER A 221 6.33 -6.53 -9.38
CA SER A 221 6.69 -5.13 -9.16
C SER A 221 5.49 -4.23 -9.16
N TRP A 222 5.61 -3.08 -8.51
CA TRP A 222 4.57 -2.07 -8.39
C TRP A 222 5.16 -0.66 -8.32
N THR A 223 4.31 0.35 -8.40
CA THR A 223 4.61 1.74 -8.05
C THR A 223 3.84 2.10 -6.78
N PHE A 224 4.53 2.45 -5.71
CA PHE A 224 3.90 2.89 -4.46
C PHE A 224 3.28 4.28 -4.61
N VAL A 225 2.11 4.50 -3.99
CA VAL A 225 1.40 5.78 -3.91
C VAL A 225 1.11 6.08 -2.45
N GLY A 226 1.55 7.24 -1.96
CA GLY A 226 1.49 7.66 -0.57
C GLY A 226 2.76 8.42 -0.19
N ASP A 227 3.01 8.61 1.10
CA ASP A 227 4.18 9.35 1.60
C ASP A 227 5.49 8.61 1.28
N ASN A 228 5.77 7.53 2.02
CA ASN A 228 6.93 6.66 1.81
C ASN A 228 6.55 5.24 2.16
N GLN A 229 6.92 4.27 1.31
CA GLN A 229 6.73 2.86 1.65
C GLN A 229 7.65 2.45 2.80
N SER A 230 7.11 1.80 3.83
CA SER A 230 7.88 1.23 4.94
C SER A 230 7.97 -0.29 4.89
N ALA A 231 6.97 -0.94 4.31
CA ALA A 231 6.91 -2.39 4.18
C ALA A 231 6.00 -2.82 3.01
N TYR A 232 6.13 -4.08 2.63
CA TYR A 232 5.21 -4.74 1.71
C TYR A 232 4.99 -6.20 2.11
N GLN A 233 3.95 -6.81 1.56
CA GLN A 233 3.69 -8.23 1.62
C GLN A 233 3.14 -8.67 0.26
N VAL A 234 3.76 -9.69 -0.32
CA VAL A 234 3.38 -10.25 -1.61
C VAL A 234 2.87 -11.67 -1.40
N GLN A 235 1.71 -11.94 -1.99
CA GLN A 235 1.17 -13.29 -2.10
C GLN A 235 1.06 -13.68 -3.57
N ILE A 236 1.56 -14.87 -3.89
CA ILE A 236 1.50 -15.46 -5.23
C ILE A 236 0.66 -16.74 -5.14
N PHE A 237 -0.22 -16.90 -6.13
CA PHE A 237 -1.17 -17.99 -6.22
C PHE A 237 -0.99 -18.77 -7.52
N GLU A 238 -1.15 -20.08 -7.47
CA GLU A 238 -1.39 -20.89 -8.66
C GLU A 238 -2.87 -20.75 -9.08
N GLY A 239 -3.11 -20.49 -10.36
CA GLY A 239 -4.42 -20.16 -10.92
C GLY A 239 -4.87 -18.73 -10.64
N ASN A 240 -6.16 -18.47 -10.80
CA ASN A 240 -6.77 -17.15 -10.54
C ASN A 240 -7.08 -16.97 -9.05
N PHE A 241 -6.05 -16.70 -8.24
CA PHE A 241 -6.14 -16.57 -6.77
C PHE A 241 -6.70 -17.83 -6.08
N ALA A 242 -6.43 -19.01 -6.63
CA ALA A 242 -7.00 -20.27 -6.15
C ALA A 242 -6.17 -20.91 -5.04
N THR A 243 -4.87 -21.14 -5.28
CA THR A 243 -3.99 -21.83 -4.31
C THR A 243 -2.81 -20.94 -3.96
N LEU A 244 -2.66 -20.55 -2.70
CA LEU A 244 -1.50 -19.78 -2.24
C LEU A 244 -0.23 -20.64 -2.32
N VAL A 245 0.77 -20.20 -3.08
CA VAL A 245 2.06 -20.92 -3.24
C VAL A 245 3.23 -20.22 -2.57
N LYS A 246 3.14 -18.89 -2.42
CA LYS A 246 4.13 -18.09 -1.70
C LYS A 246 3.47 -16.92 -1.00
N ASP A 247 3.87 -16.73 0.25
CA ASP A 247 3.62 -15.51 1.02
C ASP A 247 4.96 -15.02 1.53
N SER A 248 5.30 -13.75 1.28
CA SER A 248 6.53 -13.15 1.79
C SER A 248 6.47 -12.86 3.29
N GLY A 249 5.27 -12.83 3.88
CA GLY A 249 5.02 -12.13 5.14
C GLY A 249 5.25 -10.62 5.00
N LYS A 250 5.03 -9.87 6.07
CA LYS A 250 5.33 -8.43 6.10
C LYS A 250 6.84 -8.21 6.06
N VAL A 251 7.35 -7.78 4.92
CA VAL A 251 8.76 -7.46 4.68
C VAL A 251 8.96 -5.97 4.93
N SER A 252 9.76 -5.63 5.94
CA SER A 252 10.04 -4.23 6.33
C SER A 252 11.13 -3.61 5.44
N LEU A 253 10.81 -3.43 4.17
CA LEU A 253 11.68 -2.82 3.15
C LEU A 253 10.90 -1.82 2.30
N THR A 254 11.62 -0.85 1.75
CA THR A 254 11.07 0.21 0.89
C THR A 254 11.03 -0.17 -0.59
N SER A 255 11.58 -1.34 -0.97
CA SER A 255 11.64 -1.80 -2.36
C SER A 255 10.25 -2.08 -2.94
N ASN A 256 10.08 -1.84 -4.24
CA ASN A 256 8.81 -2.02 -4.95
C ASN A 256 8.79 -3.26 -5.86
N SER A 257 9.57 -4.28 -5.50
CA SER A 257 9.64 -5.54 -6.24
C SER A 257 9.92 -6.71 -5.32
N PHE A 258 9.41 -7.88 -5.69
CA PHE A 258 9.65 -9.14 -4.99
C PHE A 258 9.83 -10.28 -5.98
N SER A 259 10.86 -11.10 -5.77
CA SER A 259 11.18 -12.25 -6.63
C SER A 259 11.27 -13.55 -5.82
N THR A 260 10.83 -14.66 -6.42
CA THR A 260 10.93 -16.00 -5.82
C THR A 260 11.10 -17.08 -6.88
N ILE A 261 11.82 -18.14 -6.52
CA ILE A 261 11.89 -19.42 -7.26
C ILE A 261 11.15 -20.54 -6.50
N GLU A 262 10.78 -20.31 -5.25
CA GLU A 262 10.18 -21.34 -4.39
C GLU A 262 8.74 -21.64 -4.81
N ASN A 263 8.41 -22.93 -4.87
CA ASN A 263 7.08 -23.44 -5.23
C ASN A 263 6.55 -23.02 -6.62
N ILE A 264 7.45 -22.52 -7.48
CA ILE A 264 7.12 -22.21 -8.86
C ILE A 264 7.39 -23.46 -9.71
N LYS A 265 6.37 -23.91 -10.44
CA LYS A 265 6.35 -25.14 -11.22
C LYS A 265 6.14 -24.81 -12.69
N TYR A 266 6.64 -25.67 -13.57
CA TYR A 266 6.37 -25.61 -15.00
C TYR A 266 4.90 -25.90 -15.32
N ASN A 267 4.45 -25.39 -16.46
CA ASN A 267 3.09 -25.48 -17.00
C ASN A 267 2.00 -25.00 -16.04
N LYS A 268 2.29 -23.96 -15.24
CA LYS A 268 1.35 -23.36 -14.31
C LYS A 268 1.18 -21.88 -14.59
N THR A 269 -0.06 -21.41 -14.42
CA THR A 269 -0.41 -19.99 -14.46
C THR A 269 -0.45 -19.46 -13.04
N TYR A 270 0.10 -18.27 -12.84
CA TYR A 270 0.18 -17.63 -11.54
C TYR A 270 -0.48 -16.25 -11.55
N SER A 271 -1.18 -15.93 -10.48
CA SER A 271 -1.68 -14.60 -10.14
C SER A 271 -1.05 -14.12 -8.83
N TRP A 272 -1.18 -12.83 -8.52
CA TRP A 272 -0.58 -12.28 -7.31
C TRP A 272 -1.33 -11.06 -6.79
N GLN A 273 -1.10 -10.75 -5.52
CA GLN A 273 -1.56 -9.52 -4.88
C GLN A 273 -0.47 -8.98 -3.96
N VAL A 274 -0.57 -7.68 -3.70
CA VAL A 274 0.35 -6.96 -2.82
C VAL A 274 -0.43 -6.15 -1.80
N GLN A 275 0.12 -6.08 -0.60
CA GLN A 275 -0.26 -5.14 0.43
C GLN A 275 0.97 -4.29 0.74
N VAL A 276 0.81 -2.98 0.82
CA VAL A 276 1.89 -2.04 1.15
C VAL A 276 1.55 -1.28 2.43
N TRP A 277 2.60 -0.82 3.11
CA TRP A 277 2.49 0.05 4.27
C TRP A 277 3.29 1.31 4.05
N ASP A 278 2.77 2.43 4.56
CA ASP A 278 3.48 3.70 4.59
C ASP A 278 4.30 3.88 5.88
N SER A 279 4.97 5.03 6.02
CA SER A 279 5.78 5.37 7.20
C SER A 279 5.00 5.54 8.50
N SER A 280 3.68 5.75 8.46
CA SER A 280 2.84 5.78 9.68
C SER A 280 2.40 4.38 10.12
N GLY A 281 2.71 3.35 9.30
CA GLY A 281 2.31 1.98 9.55
C GLY A 281 0.90 1.67 9.06
N ARG A 282 0.28 2.57 8.28
CA ARG A 282 -1.03 2.37 7.70
C ARG A 282 -0.93 1.50 6.45
N SER A 283 -1.92 0.63 6.26
CA SER A 283 -1.93 -0.37 5.18
C SER A 283 -2.83 0.03 4.02
N SER A 284 -2.43 -0.33 2.81
CA SER A 284 -3.29 -0.27 1.62
C SER A 284 -4.43 -1.29 1.65
N GLY A 285 -4.31 -2.35 2.46
CA GLY A 285 -5.05 -3.59 2.23
C GLY A 285 -4.55 -4.32 0.96
N TRP A 286 -5.16 -5.47 0.65
CA TRP A 286 -4.76 -6.27 -0.51
C TRP A 286 -5.19 -5.63 -1.82
N ILE A 287 -4.22 -5.46 -2.73
CA ILE A 287 -4.41 -4.97 -4.09
C ILE A 287 -4.04 -6.10 -5.04
N LYS A 288 -5.02 -6.53 -5.84
CA LYS A 288 -4.88 -7.64 -6.79
C LYS A 288 -4.45 -7.13 -8.15
N ASP A 289 -3.44 -7.76 -8.75
CA ASP A 289 -3.16 -7.57 -10.16
C ASP A 289 -4.17 -8.35 -11.00
N THR A 290 -4.52 -7.80 -12.16
CA THR A 290 -5.35 -8.48 -13.16
C THR A 290 -4.52 -9.32 -14.12
N LYS A 291 -3.22 -9.04 -14.23
CA LYS A 291 -2.29 -9.82 -15.05
C LYS A 291 -1.99 -11.17 -14.40
N THR A 292 -1.70 -12.14 -15.26
CA THR A 292 -1.21 -13.46 -14.87
C THR A 292 0.00 -13.82 -15.72
N VAL A 293 0.78 -14.79 -15.27
CA VAL A 293 1.92 -15.30 -16.03
C VAL A 293 1.91 -16.82 -16.05
N THR A 294 2.15 -17.42 -17.21
CA THR A 294 2.18 -18.88 -17.39
C THR A 294 3.60 -19.33 -17.66
N THR A 295 4.13 -20.21 -16.82
CA THR A 295 5.49 -20.76 -16.97
C THR A 295 5.56 -21.66 -18.20
N PRO A 296 6.75 -21.86 -18.80
CA PRO A 296 6.93 -22.81 -19.88
C PRO A 296 6.39 -24.21 -19.57
N ALA A 297 6.08 -24.99 -20.59
CA ALA A 297 5.41 -26.28 -20.44
C ALA A 297 6.25 -27.34 -19.69
N HIS A 298 7.57 -27.25 -19.76
CA HIS A 298 8.50 -28.19 -19.12
C HIS A 298 9.90 -27.58 -18.98
N LEU A 299 10.80 -28.34 -18.35
CA LEU A 299 12.22 -27.99 -18.20
C LEU A 299 12.89 -27.74 -19.55
N TYR A 300 13.81 -26.77 -19.56
CA TYR A 300 14.67 -26.48 -20.69
C TYR A 300 15.88 -27.42 -20.74
N PRO A 301 16.54 -27.58 -21.90
CA PRO A 301 17.72 -28.41 -22.03
C PRO A 301 18.84 -28.04 -21.05
N SER A 302 19.45 -29.04 -20.40
CA SER A 302 20.38 -28.79 -19.29
C SER A 302 21.81 -28.41 -19.71
N ILE A 303 22.09 -28.27 -21.01
CA ILE A 303 23.45 -28.11 -21.54
C ILE A 303 24.19 -26.90 -20.97
N LYS A 304 23.49 -25.79 -20.69
CA LYS A 304 24.10 -24.60 -20.10
C LYS A 304 24.55 -24.82 -18.66
N ALA A 305 23.77 -25.58 -17.89
CA ALA A 305 24.06 -25.88 -16.48
C ALA A 305 25.09 -27.01 -16.32
N VAL A 306 24.99 -28.06 -17.15
CA VAL A 306 25.88 -29.24 -17.10
C VAL A 306 27.19 -29.00 -17.83
N GLY A 307 27.13 -28.33 -18.98
CA GLY A 307 28.27 -28.13 -19.89
C GLY A 307 28.68 -29.40 -20.65
N PHE A 308 29.86 -29.33 -21.25
CA PHE A 308 30.48 -30.42 -22.01
C PHE A 308 31.98 -30.53 -21.66
N SER A 309 32.58 -31.67 -21.99
CA SER A 309 34.01 -31.97 -21.83
C SER A 309 34.61 -32.47 -23.15
N TRP A 310 35.93 -32.58 -23.19
CA TRP A 310 36.66 -33.12 -24.34
C TRP A 310 37.88 -33.92 -23.90
N ILE A 311 38.34 -34.80 -24.78
CA ILE A 311 39.58 -35.57 -24.67
C ILE A 311 40.30 -35.51 -26.02
N PRO A 312 41.63 -35.31 -26.06
CA PRO A 312 42.55 -35.16 -24.91
C PRO A 312 42.44 -33.80 -24.22
N VAL A 313 42.93 -33.71 -22.98
CA VAL A 313 42.83 -32.48 -22.16
C VAL A 313 43.60 -31.31 -22.79
N GLU A 314 44.75 -31.60 -23.40
CA GLU A 314 45.62 -30.67 -24.14
C GLU A 314 45.75 -31.13 -25.60
N PRO A 315 44.75 -30.84 -26.45
CA PRO A 315 44.76 -31.32 -27.83
C PRO A 315 45.74 -30.55 -28.70
N ALA A 316 46.47 -31.29 -29.53
CA ALA A 316 47.35 -30.73 -30.54
C ALA A 316 46.60 -30.49 -31.86
N ARG A 317 47.21 -29.67 -32.74
CA ARG A 317 46.78 -29.56 -34.13
C ARG A 317 46.69 -30.94 -34.80
N ASP A 318 45.65 -31.14 -35.61
CA ASP A 318 45.39 -32.36 -36.41
C ASP A 318 45.17 -33.65 -35.60
N GLU A 319 45.08 -33.55 -34.27
CA GLU A 319 44.70 -34.61 -33.34
C GLU A 319 43.17 -34.74 -33.25
N ASP A 320 42.68 -35.97 -33.07
CA ASP A 320 41.26 -36.24 -32.84
C ASP A 320 40.86 -35.73 -31.46
N VAL A 321 39.90 -34.80 -31.42
CA VAL A 321 39.30 -34.27 -30.19
C VAL A 321 37.87 -34.78 -30.08
N SER A 322 37.63 -35.62 -29.08
CA SER A 322 36.32 -36.21 -28.81
C SER A 322 35.57 -35.38 -27.77
N PHE A 323 34.41 -34.84 -28.12
CA PHE A 323 33.54 -34.12 -27.19
C PHE A 323 32.50 -35.03 -26.55
N SER A 324 32.21 -34.81 -25.27
CA SER A 324 31.20 -35.54 -24.50
C SER A 324 30.34 -34.60 -23.68
N ASN A 325 29.07 -34.94 -23.49
CA ASN A 325 28.19 -34.17 -22.61
C ASN A 325 27.06 -35.04 -22.02
N ASN A 326 26.73 -34.77 -20.75
CA ASN A 326 25.68 -35.50 -20.01
C ASN A 326 24.36 -34.72 -19.96
N SER A 327 24.13 -33.83 -20.93
CA SER A 327 22.96 -32.96 -20.92
C SER A 327 21.72 -33.72 -21.37
N LYS A 328 20.57 -33.24 -20.88
CA LYS A 328 19.25 -33.85 -21.08
C LYS A 328 18.30 -32.82 -21.67
N CYS A 329 17.39 -33.30 -22.51
CA CYS A 329 16.23 -32.54 -22.97
C CYS A 329 14.97 -33.13 -22.35
N TYR A 330 13.91 -32.32 -22.34
CA TYR A 330 12.65 -32.68 -21.72
C TYR A 330 11.52 -32.36 -22.68
N GLY A 331 10.48 -33.19 -22.69
CA GLY A 331 9.23 -32.90 -23.36
C GLY A 331 8.09 -32.71 -22.35
N ALA A 332 6.86 -32.86 -22.85
CA ALA A 332 5.64 -32.75 -22.07
C ALA A 332 5.71 -33.50 -20.72
N GLY A 333 5.31 -32.82 -19.64
CA GLY A 333 5.29 -33.40 -18.31
C GLY A 333 6.67 -33.60 -17.68
N ASN A 334 7.72 -32.93 -18.18
CA ASN A 334 9.10 -33.05 -17.71
C ASN A 334 9.71 -34.44 -17.95
N VAL A 335 9.23 -35.17 -18.95
CA VAL A 335 9.77 -36.48 -19.33
C VAL A 335 11.05 -36.28 -20.14
N GLU A 336 12.12 -36.96 -19.75
CA GLU A 336 13.40 -36.95 -20.48
C GLU A 336 13.22 -37.48 -21.90
N THR A 337 13.81 -36.78 -22.87
CA THR A 337 13.69 -37.08 -24.30
C THR A 337 15.00 -36.77 -25.02
N ASP A 338 15.08 -37.21 -26.27
CA ASP A 338 16.25 -36.97 -27.12
C ASP A 338 16.37 -35.49 -27.51
N CYS A 339 17.59 -34.98 -27.41
CA CYS A 339 17.94 -33.65 -27.88
C CYS A 339 18.32 -33.69 -29.37
N SER A 340 17.96 -32.62 -30.09
CA SER A 340 18.65 -32.24 -31.32
C SER A 340 19.89 -31.42 -30.98
N TRP A 341 21.04 -31.77 -31.57
CA TRP A 341 22.33 -31.12 -31.28
C TRP A 341 22.77 -30.24 -32.43
N SER A 342 23.46 -29.15 -32.11
CA SER A 342 24.16 -28.31 -33.09
C SER A 342 25.46 -27.80 -32.51
N TRP A 343 26.57 -28.23 -33.10
CA TRP A 343 27.92 -27.83 -32.73
C TRP A 343 28.45 -26.77 -33.70
N THR A 344 28.89 -25.64 -33.14
CA THR A 344 29.63 -24.60 -33.87
C THR A 344 31.06 -24.57 -33.36
N ILE A 345 31.97 -25.08 -34.19
CA ILE A 345 33.40 -25.24 -33.86
C ILE A 345 34.21 -24.59 -34.97
N SER A 346 34.85 -23.46 -34.67
CA SER A 346 35.61 -22.72 -35.68
C SER A 346 36.96 -23.38 -35.98
N ASN A 347 37.37 -23.39 -37.26
CA ASN A 347 38.64 -23.94 -37.74
C ASN A 347 38.87 -25.42 -37.38
N ALA A 348 37.79 -26.20 -37.34
CA ALA A 348 37.84 -27.63 -37.17
C ALA A 348 37.09 -28.36 -38.29
N SER A 349 37.53 -29.58 -38.60
CA SER A 349 36.83 -30.51 -39.49
C SER A 349 36.32 -31.70 -38.71
N TYR A 350 35.09 -32.15 -38.99
CA TYR A 350 34.51 -33.33 -38.37
C TYR A 350 35.16 -34.61 -38.91
N VAL A 351 35.52 -35.52 -38.02
CA VAL A 351 36.09 -36.83 -38.36
C VAL A 351 34.96 -37.81 -38.60
N ALA A 352 34.88 -38.37 -39.82
CA ALA A 352 33.83 -39.32 -40.18
C ALA A 352 33.78 -40.50 -39.19
N PRO A 353 32.59 -40.93 -38.72
CA PRO A 353 31.25 -40.54 -39.17
C PRO A 353 30.62 -39.34 -38.43
N SER A 354 31.40 -38.56 -37.68
CA SER A 354 30.91 -37.42 -36.89
C SER A 354 30.35 -36.31 -37.78
N SER A 355 29.42 -35.53 -37.21
CA SER A 355 28.79 -34.38 -37.83
C SER A 355 28.52 -33.30 -36.76
N PRO A 356 28.15 -32.07 -37.13
CA PRO A 356 27.72 -31.06 -36.16
C PRO A 356 26.43 -31.40 -35.42
N THR A 357 25.71 -32.47 -35.81
CA THR A 357 24.39 -32.80 -35.28
C THR A 357 24.36 -34.02 -34.36
N VAL A 358 25.51 -34.69 -34.18
CA VAL A 358 25.61 -35.78 -33.20
C VAL A 358 25.84 -35.23 -31.80
N LYS A 359 25.43 -36.00 -30.78
CA LYS A 359 25.61 -35.64 -29.36
C LYS A 359 27.09 -35.46 -28.99
N GLU A 360 27.93 -36.35 -29.51
CA GLU A 360 29.34 -36.50 -29.13
C GLU A 360 30.21 -36.54 -30.40
N PRO A 361 30.50 -35.38 -31.02
CA PRO A 361 31.29 -35.33 -32.23
C PRO A 361 32.79 -35.50 -31.95
N VAL A 362 33.50 -36.05 -32.93
CA VAL A 362 34.96 -36.02 -33.01
C VAL A 362 35.39 -35.04 -34.10
N VAL A 363 36.34 -34.16 -33.78
CA VAL A 363 36.87 -33.16 -34.74
C VAL A 363 38.38 -33.08 -34.71
N LYS A 364 38.96 -32.52 -35.77
CA LYS A 364 40.37 -32.11 -35.84
C LYS A 364 40.48 -30.60 -36.03
N PHE A 365 41.36 -29.95 -35.28
CA PHE A 365 41.61 -28.52 -35.42
C PHE A 365 42.76 -28.24 -36.39
N ASN A 366 42.51 -27.34 -37.35
CA ASN A 366 43.45 -27.03 -38.44
C ASN A 366 44.47 -25.93 -38.06
N SER A 367 44.34 -25.35 -36.86
CA SER A 367 45.18 -24.25 -36.39
C SER A 367 45.30 -24.24 -34.87
N VAL A 368 46.45 -23.74 -34.39
CA VAL A 368 46.74 -23.56 -32.95
C VAL A 368 46.00 -22.35 -32.36
N GLY A 369 46.04 -22.23 -31.04
CA GLY A 369 45.45 -21.13 -30.27
C GLY A 369 44.06 -21.45 -29.72
N ASP A 370 43.43 -20.44 -29.12
CA ASP A 370 42.12 -20.57 -28.50
C ASP A 370 41.00 -20.70 -29.55
N LYS A 371 40.14 -21.70 -29.36
CA LYS A 371 39.02 -22.03 -30.24
C LYS A 371 37.71 -21.95 -29.46
N PRO A 372 36.75 -21.10 -29.86
CA PRO A 372 35.43 -21.14 -29.27
C PRO A 372 34.70 -22.42 -29.72
N VAL A 373 34.21 -23.17 -28.75
CA VAL A 373 33.37 -24.35 -28.97
C VAL A 373 32.01 -24.04 -28.38
N ILE A 374 30.99 -24.09 -29.22
CA ILE A 374 29.60 -23.82 -28.84
C ILE A 374 28.77 -25.06 -29.16
N VAL A 375 27.97 -25.49 -28.19
CA VAL A 375 26.99 -26.57 -28.37
C VAL A 375 25.61 -26.09 -27.96
N ARG A 376 24.66 -26.30 -28.85
CA ARG A 376 23.24 -26.10 -28.61
C ARG A 376 22.53 -27.44 -28.50
N ALA A 377 21.71 -27.56 -27.47
CA ALA A 377 20.73 -28.64 -27.33
C ALA A 377 19.34 -28.04 -27.50
N THR A 378 18.54 -28.64 -28.38
CA THR A 378 17.15 -28.24 -28.65
C THR A 378 16.23 -29.42 -28.36
N ASP A 379 15.18 -29.19 -27.59
CA ASP A 379 14.15 -30.20 -27.29
C ASP A 379 13.10 -30.33 -28.41
N PRO A 380 12.20 -31.33 -28.36
CA PRO A 380 11.18 -31.55 -29.39
C PRO A 380 10.17 -30.39 -29.54
N ASP A 381 9.97 -29.60 -28.49
CA ASP A 381 9.06 -28.45 -28.47
C ASP A 381 9.74 -27.16 -28.94
N GLY A 382 11.03 -27.23 -29.31
CA GLY A 382 11.81 -26.15 -29.89
C GLY A 382 12.50 -25.24 -28.87
N ASN A 383 12.39 -25.51 -27.56
CA ASN A 383 13.19 -24.77 -26.59
C ASN A 383 14.64 -25.22 -26.66
N TRP A 384 15.56 -24.29 -26.46
CA TRP A 384 16.98 -24.56 -26.62
C TRP A 384 17.81 -23.86 -25.56
N CYS A 385 18.93 -24.48 -25.24
CA CYS A 385 19.97 -23.91 -24.40
C CYS A 385 21.33 -24.11 -25.05
N GLU A 386 22.27 -23.27 -24.68
CA GLU A 386 23.60 -23.24 -25.29
C GLU A 386 24.67 -23.16 -24.21
N ALA A 387 25.75 -23.91 -24.41
CA ALA A 387 26.98 -23.82 -23.63
C ALA A 387 28.15 -23.47 -24.54
N SER A 388 29.07 -22.65 -24.02
CA SER A 388 30.29 -22.27 -24.71
C SER A 388 31.50 -22.45 -23.81
N LYS A 389 32.58 -23.00 -24.37
CA LYS A 389 33.90 -23.06 -23.73
C LYS A 389 34.97 -22.68 -24.76
N SER A 390 36.06 -22.09 -24.29
CA SER A 390 37.26 -21.87 -25.09
C SER A 390 38.21 -23.04 -24.91
N LEU A 391 38.63 -23.66 -26.01
CA LEU A 391 39.58 -24.78 -26.05
C LEU A 391 40.90 -24.31 -26.66
N LYS A 392 42.00 -24.45 -25.92
CA LYS A 392 43.33 -24.12 -26.40
C LYS A 392 43.94 -25.30 -27.17
N ILE A 393 44.35 -25.05 -28.41
CA ILE A 393 45.04 -26.03 -29.27
C ILE A 393 46.54 -25.73 -29.29
N SER A 394 47.36 -26.71 -28.94
CA SER A 394 48.84 -26.61 -28.94
C SER A 394 49.48 -26.86 -30.29
#